data_AF-A0A2N3VBF2-F1
#
_entry.id   AF-A0A2N3VBF2-F1
#
_cell.length_a   1.000
_cell.length_b   1.000
_cell.length_c   1.000
_cell.angle_alpha   90.00
_cell.angle_beta   90.00
_cell.angle_gamma   90.00
#
_symmetry.space_group_name_H-M   'P 1'
#
loop_
_entity.id
_entity.type
_entity.pdbx_description
1 polymer ?
#
loop_
_entity_poly.entity_id
_entity_poly.type
_entity_poly.pdbx_seq_one_letter_code
_entity_poly.pdbx_strand_id
1 'polypeptide(L)'
;MYTVDLLAVGRGPEVVEAALGFVGGLGYRVLGSTTDEEALSILGREQVRLLVIGGGVETESRKVLTTAAREHGATVIRAERRGRGIEQYLAEEVVPALSE
;
A
#
# COMPACT_ATOMS: atom_id res chain seq x y z
N MET A 1 12.25 3.47 -14.84
CA MET A 1 11.36 2.62 -14.04
C MET A 1 12.13 2.21 -12.81
N TYR A 2 11.67 2.64 -11.63
CA TYR A 2 12.26 2.21 -10.38
C TYR A 2 11.34 1.18 -9.73
N THR A 3 11.91 0.26 -8.97
CA THR A 3 11.12 -0.66 -8.16
C THR A 3 10.62 0.08 -6.93
N VAL A 4 9.32 0.03 -6.72
CA VAL A 4 8.64 0.50 -5.51
C VAL A 4 8.32 -0.75 -4.69
N ASP A 5 8.88 -0.83 -3.49
CA ASP A 5 8.66 -1.98 -2.62
C ASP A 5 7.21 -2.00 -2.13
N LEU A 6 6.68 -0.82 -1.77
CA LEU A 6 5.33 -0.69 -1.24
C LEU A 6 4.59 0.53 -1.77
N LEU A 7 3.34 0.33 -2.21
CA LEU A 7 2.35 1.38 -2.41
C LEU A 7 1.27 1.28 -1.34
N ALA A 8 1.14 2.30 -0.48
CA ALA A 8 0.10 2.39 0.53
C ALA A 8 -1.06 3.25 0.03
N VAL A 9 -2.28 2.70 0.02
CA VAL A 9 -3.48 3.45 -0.38
C VAL A 9 -4.42 3.56 0.80
N GLY A 10 -4.78 4.78 1.21
CA GLY A 10 -5.71 5.01 2.32
C GLY A 10 -6.35 6.38 2.27
N ARG A 11 -7.61 6.51 2.70
CA ARG A 11 -8.35 7.79 2.63
C ARG A 11 -7.92 8.83 3.67
N GLY A 12 -7.26 8.39 4.74
CA GLY A 12 -6.67 9.29 5.74
C GLY A 12 -5.22 9.63 5.35
N PRO A 13 -4.87 10.90 5.11
CA PRO A 13 -3.48 11.27 4.83
C PRO A 13 -2.54 10.89 5.98
N GLU A 14 -2.97 11.03 7.24
CA GLU A 14 -2.19 10.66 8.43
C GLU A 14 -1.81 9.18 8.46
N VAL A 15 -2.69 8.34 7.90
CA VAL A 15 -2.47 6.90 7.79
C VAL A 15 -1.40 6.56 6.76
N VAL A 16 -1.47 7.24 5.61
CA VAL A 16 -0.54 7.04 4.50
C VAL A 16 0.85 7.55 4.90
N GLU A 17 0.92 8.70 5.55
CA GLU A 17 2.16 9.27 6.10
C GLU A 17 2.81 8.35 7.14
N ALA A 18 2.03 7.77 8.05
CA ALA A 18 2.56 6.81 9.02
C ALA A 18 3.17 5.58 8.33
N ALA A 19 2.52 5.05 7.28
CA ALA A 19 3.06 3.93 6.51
C ALA A 19 4.34 4.29 5.76
N LEU A 20 4.37 5.47 5.14
CA LEU A 20 5.55 6.02 4.47
C LEU A 20 6.72 6.20 5.45
N GLY A 21 6.48 6.81 6.60
CA GLY A 21 7.50 7.08 7.61
C GLY A 21 8.06 5.80 8.22
N PHE A 22 7.20 4.87 8.64
CA PHE A 22 7.61 3.62 9.27
C PHE A 22 8.37 2.72 8.28
N VAL A 23 7.75 2.39 7.14
CA VAL A 23 8.33 1.44 6.18
C VAL A 23 9.51 2.07 5.43
N GLY A 24 9.42 3.36 5.09
CA GLY A 24 10.52 4.10 4.49
C GLY A 24 11.71 4.27 5.45
N GLY A 25 11.45 4.42 6.75
CA GLY A 25 12.48 4.43 7.79
C GLY A 25 13.28 3.13 7.90
N LEU A 26 12.72 2.01 7.42
CA LEU A 26 13.41 0.72 7.34
C LEU A 26 14.27 0.57 6.06
N GLY A 27 14.31 1.59 5.19
CA GLY A 27 15.11 1.62 3.96
C GLY A 27 14.38 1.14 2.70
N TYR A 28 13.10 0.81 2.81
CA TYR A 28 12.27 0.44 1.65
C TYR A 28 11.84 1.66 0.85
N ARG A 29 11.61 1.48 -0.46
CA ARG A 29 11.00 2.51 -1.30
C ARG A 29 9.49 2.42 -1.22
N VAL A 30 8.90 3.43 -0.59
CA VAL A 30 7.47 3.47 -0.30
C VAL A 30 6.84 4.66 -0.99
N LEU A 31 5.72 4.42 -1.65
CA LEU A 31 4.83 5.46 -2.16
C LEU A 31 3.49 5.37 -1.45
N GLY A 32 2.80 6.50 -1.37
CA GLY A 32 1.53 6.65 -0.68
C GLY A 32 0.54 7.38 -1.57
N SER A 33 -0.73 7.01 -1.48
CA SER A 33 -1.80 7.71 -2.18
C SER A 33 -3.09 7.73 -1.37
N THR A 34 -3.83 8.83 -1.47
CA THR A 34 -5.15 8.97 -0.86
C THR A 34 -6.30 8.79 -1.84
N THR A 35 -6.00 8.73 -3.14
CA THR A 35 -7.00 8.66 -4.22
C THR A 35 -6.76 7.44 -5.11
N ASP A 36 -7.81 6.97 -5.78
CA ASP A 36 -7.65 5.85 -6.70
C ASP A 36 -6.89 6.26 -7.96
N GLU A 37 -7.13 7.46 -8.47
CA GLU A 37 -6.49 7.98 -9.68
C GLU A 37 -4.96 8.05 -9.54
N GLU A 38 -4.47 8.58 -8.42
CA GLU A 38 -3.03 8.64 -8.16
C GLU A 38 -2.46 7.23 -7.95
N ALA A 39 -3.12 6.36 -7.18
CA ALA A 39 -2.68 4.98 -6.99
C ALA A 39 -2.59 4.20 -8.32
N LEU A 40 -3.59 4.35 -9.19
CA LEU A 40 -3.60 3.75 -10.53
C LEU A 40 -2.50 4.33 -11.43
N SER A 41 -2.26 5.64 -11.34
CA SER A 41 -1.17 6.30 -12.07
C SER A 41 0.20 5.74 -11.65
N ILE A 42 0.41 5.51 -10.35
CA ILE A 42 1.65 4.91 -9.83
C ILE A 42 1.79 3.47 -10.32
N LEU A 43 0.74 2.66 -10.21
CA LEU A 43 0.75 1.26 -10.69
C LEU A 43 1.06 1.14 -12.18
N GLY A 44 0.62 2.11 -13.00
CA GLY A 44 0.90 2.13 -14.43
C GLY A 44 2.29 2.66 -14.82
N ARG A 45 3.00 3.34 -13.91
CA ARG A 45 4.30 4.00 -14.18
C ARG A 45 5.49 3.31 -13.53
N GLU A 46 5.29 2.72 -12.35
CA GLU A 46 6.34 2.13 -11.53
C GLU A 46 6.15 0.62 -11.37
N GLN A 47 7.23 -0.11 -11.13
CA GLN A 47 7.13 -1.54 -10.79
C GLN A 47 6.87 -1.68 -9.29
N VAL A 48 5.61 -1.81 -8.91
CA VAL A 48 5.19 -2.00 -7.52
C VAL A 48 5.27 -3.49 -7.16
N ARG A 49 5.93 -3.82 -6.04
CA ARG A 49 5.98 -5.19 -5.49
C ARG A 49 4.77 -5.51 -4.62
N LEU A 50 4.42 -4.58 -3.72
CA LEU A 50 3.34 -4.76 -2.76
C LEU A 50 2.39 -3.55 -2.76
N LEU A 51 1.09 -3.81 -2.90
CA LEU A 51 0.02 -2.84 -2.70
C LEU A 51 -0.66 -3.11 -1.36
N VAL A 52 -0.70 -2.12 -0.48
CA VAL A 52 -1.46 -2.17 0.78
C VAL A 52 -2.67 -1.27 0.67
N ILE A 53 -3.88 -1.84 0.79
CA ILE A 53 -5.14 -1.08 0.71
C ILE A 53 -5.75 -0.92 2.10
N GLY A 54 -5.85 0.32 2.57
CA GLY A 54 -6.40 0.71 3.86
C GLY A 54 -7.87 0.30 4.06
N GLY A 55 -8.22 -0.05 5.30
CA GLY A 55 -9.60 -0.41 5.67
C GLY A 55 -10.65 0.69 5.50
N GLY A 56 -10.24 1.95 5.33
CA GLY A 56 -11.13 3.08 5.00
C GLY A 56 -11.40 3.25 3.51
N VAL A 57 -10.75 2.48 2.64
CA VAL A 57 -10.99 2.51 1.18
C VAL A 57 -12.26 1.76 0.88
N GLU A 58 -13.10 2.30 0.01
CA GLU A 58 -14.39 1.77 -0.40
C GLU A 58 -14.24 0.41 -1.12
N THR A 59 -15.26 -0.45 -1.04
CA THR A 59 -15.21 -1.79 -1.63
C THR A 59 -15.01 -1.78 -3.14
N GLU A 60 -15.58 -0.79 -3.85
CA GLU A 60 -15.42 -0.66 -5.30
C GLU A 60 -13.99 -0.28 -5.67
N SER A 61 -13.45 0.76 -5.03
CA SER A 61 -12.05 1.17 -5.11
C SER A 61 -11.09 0.02 -4.82
N ARG A 62 -11.35 -0.78 -3.77
CA ARG A 62 -10.54 -1.98 -3.48
C ARG A 62 -10.49 -2.94 -4.66
N LYS A 63 -11.62 -3.19 -5.32
CA LYS A 63 -11.66 -4.11 -6.47
C LYS A 63 -10.84 -3.57 -7.62
N VAL A 64 -11.04 -2.29 -7.98
CA VAL A 64 -10.32 -1.62 -9.08
C VAL A 64 -8.81 -1.65 -8.84
N LEU A 65 -8.37 -1.22 -7.66
CA LEU A 65 -6.95 -1.20 -7.29
C LEU A 65 -6.34 -2.61 -7.20
N THR A 66 -7.09 -3.59 -6.68
CA THR A 66 -6.62 -4.99 -6.63
C THR A 66 -6.41 -5.54 -8.03
N THR A 67 -7.33 -5.28 -8.96
CA THR A 67 -7.22 -5.74 -10.35
C THR A 67 -6.00 -5.13 -11.03
N ALA A 68 -5.87 -3.80 -10.99
CA ALA A 68 -4.74 -3.10 -11.59
C ALA A 68 -3.39 -3.58 -11.01
N ALA A 69 -3.30 -3.72 -9.69
CA ALA A 69 -2.08 -4.21 -9.05
C ALA A 69 -1.68 -5.61 -9.53
N ARG A 70 -2.65 -6.52 -9.66
CA ARG A 70 -2.39 -7.88 -10.15
C ARG A 70 -1.99 -7.92 -11.61
N GLU A 71 -2.59 -7.07 -12.45
CA GLU A 71 -2.21 -6.93 -13.87
C GLU A 71 -0.75 -6.49 -14.02
N HIS A 72 -0.24 -5.70 -13.07
CA HIS A 72 1.15 -5.25 -13.00
C HIS A 72 2.08 -6.15 -12.15
N GLY A 73 1.58 -7.31 -11.69
CA GLY A 73 2.37 -8.31 -10.95
C GLY A 73 2.62 -7.97 -9.47
N ALA A 74 1.91 -6.98 -8.91
CA ALA A 74 2.01 -6.63 -7.50
C ALA A 74 1.17 -7.56 -6.61
N THR A 75 1.71 -7.92 -5.45
CA THR A 75 0.98 -8.60 -4.39
C THR A 75 0.06 -7.59 -3.69
N VAL A 76 -1.15 -8.00 -3.31
CA VAL A 76 -2.14 -7.10 -2.69
C VAL A 76 -2.47 -7.56 -1.29
N ILE A 77 -2.25 -6.68 -0.31
CA ILE A 77 -2.64 -6.87 1.09
C ILE A 77 -3.77 -5.89 1.42
N ARG A 78 -4.83 -6.42 2.03
CA ARG A 78 -5.95 -5.62 2.53
C ARG A 78 -5.73 -5.34 4.00
N ALA A 79 -5.52 -4.08 4.34
CA ALA A 79 -5.31 -3.64 5.70
C ALA A 79 -6.64 -3.56 6.45
N GLU A 80 -7.09 -4.71 6.95
CA GLU A 80 -8.13 -4.77 7.97
C GLU A 80 -7.48 -4.52 9.33
N ARG A 81 -7.56 -3.29 9.84
CA ARG A 81 -6.95 -2.94 11.12
C ARG A 81 -7.48 -3.77 12.29
N ARG A 82 -8.70 -4.34 12.21
CA ARG A 82 -9.31 -5.20 13.26
C ARG A 82 -9.14 -4.68 14.71
N GLY A 83 -9.04 -3.36 14.90
CA GLY A 83 -8.77 -2.72 16.20
C GLY A 83 -7.29 -2.52 16.58
N ARG A 84 -6.34 -2.98 15.77
CA ARG A 84 -4.89 -2.75 15.91
C ARG A 84 -4.49 -1.34 15.50
N GLY A 85 -3.43 -0.82 16.13
CA GLY A 85 -2.76 0.41 15.71
C GLY A 85 -2.06 0.26 14.36
N ILE A 86 -1.82 1.37 13.65
CA ILE A 86 -1.22 1.35 12.30
C ILE A 86 0.20 0.77 12.30
N GLU A 87 1.04 1.15 13.26
CA GLU A 87 2.43 0.64 13.37
C GLU A 87 2.47 -0.86 13.65
N GLN A 88 1.62 -1.35 14.56
CA GLN A 88 1.52 -2.77 14.85
C GLN A 88 1.14 -3.58 13.60
N TYR A 89 0.14 -3.10 12.85
CA TYR A 89 -0.26 -3.73 11.60
C TYR A 89 0.87 -3.73 10.56
N LEU A 90 1.59 -2.61 10.42
CA LEU A 90 2.70 -2.52 9.48
C LEU A 90 3.83 -3.50 9.84
N ALA A 91 4.17 -3.61 11.12
CA ALA A 91 5.21 -4.51 11.60
C ALA A 91 4.83 -6.00 11.45
N GLU A 92 3.57 -6.37 11.71
CA GLU A 92 3.14 -7.77 11.72
C GLU A 92 2.74 -8.32 10.34
N GLU A 93 2.20 -7.49 9.45
CA GLU A 93 1.60 -7.96 8.19
C GLU A 93 2.35 -7.45 6.96
N VAL A 94 2.86 -6.21 7.03
CA VAL A 94 3.42 -5.53 5.86
C VAL A 94 4.91 -5.75 5.72
N VAL A 95 5.68 -5.57 6.80
CA VAL A 95 7.14 -5.78 6.79
C VAL A 95 7.53 -7.22 6.43
N PRO A 96 6.87 -8.27 6.98
CA PRO A 96 7.18 -9.65 6.58
C PRO A 96 6.96 -9.89 5.09
N ALA A 97 5.86 -9.38 4.52
CA ALA A 97 5.54 -9.54 3.10
C ALA A 97 6.48 -8.79 2.14
N LEU A 98 7.26 -7.82 2.62
CA LEU A 98 8.31 -7.16 1.84
C LEU A 98 9.64 -7.92 1.85
N SER A 99 9.83 -8.77 2.85
CA SER A 99 11.07 -9.53 3.11
C SER A 99 11.07 -10.93 2.48
N GLU A 100 9.92 -11.38 1.96
CA GLU A 100 9.75 -12.60 1.16
C GLU A 100 10.00 -12.35 -0.34
#